data_AF-A0A842PD54-F1
#
_entry.id   AF-A0A842PD54-F1
#
_cell.length_a   1.000
_cell.length_b   1.000
_cell.length_c   1.000
_cell.angle_alpha   90.00
_cell.angle_beta   90.00
_cell.angle_gamma   90.00
#
_symmetry.space_group_name_H-M   'P 1'
#
loop_
_entity.id
_entity.type
_entity.pdbx_description
1 polymer ?
#
loop_
_entity_poly.entity_id
_entity_poly.type
_entity_poly.pdbx_seq_one_letter_code
_entity_poly.pdbx_strand_id
1 'polypeptide(L)' 'IEGEVERMEGCGIQFLGKIRPGSAGTKVTFIHPKSLHGVLAELCSHPKE' A
#
# COMPACT_ATOMS: atom_id res chain seq x y z
N ILE A 1 7.55 0.96 -4.37
CA ILE A 1 6.56 0.72 -3.28
C ILE A 1 6.69 -0.69 -2.70
N GLU A 2 7.09 -1.66 -3.52
CA GLU A 2 7.30 -3.07 -3.22
C GLU A 2 8.08 -3.30 -1.91
N GLY A 3 9.28 -2.72 -1.76
CA GLY A 3 10.08 -2.88 -0.55
C GLY A 3 9.44 -2.30 0.72
N GLU A 4 8.67 -1.23 0.59
CA GLU A 4 7.93 -0.66 1.74
C GLU A 4 6.76 -1.54 2.15
N VAL A 5 6.05 -2.13 1.17
CA VAL A 5 4.97 -3.10 1.44
C VAL A 5 5.54 -4.30 2.18
N GLU A 6 6.64 -4.89 1.70
CA GLU A 6 7.28 -6.04 2.35
C GLU A 6 7.75 -5.71 3.79
N ARG A 7 8.40 -4.56 3.98
CA ARG A 7 8.81 -4.08 5.30
C ARG A 7 7.61 -3.91 6.24
N MET A 8 6.52 -3.31 5.76
CA MET A 8 5.31 -3.05 6.55
C MET A 8 4.55 -4.32 6.90
N GLU A 9 4.45 -5.28 5.96
CA GLU A 9 3.92 -6.62 6.23
C GLU A 9 4.72 -7.32 7.34
N GLY A 10 6.06 -7.23 7.29
CA GLY A 10 6.94 -7.73 8.36
C GLY A 10 6.74 -7.06 9.72
N CYS A 11 6.21 -5.82 9.75
CA CYS A 11 5.82 -5.12 10.97
C CYS A 11 4.38 -5.41 11.42
N GLY A 12 3.66 -6.32 10.76
CA GLY A 12 2.29 -6.71 11.12
C GLY A 12 1.19 -5.85 10.48
N ILE A 13 1.53 -4.98 9.52
CA ILE A 13 0.52 -4.26 8.74
C ILE A 13 -0.15 -5.22 7.78
N GLN A 14 -1.48 -5.21 7.77
CA GLN A 14 -2.28 -5.98 6.83
C GLN A 14 -2.62 -5.11 5.62
N PHE A 15 -2.42 -5.62 4.42
CA PHE A 15 -2.83 -4.97 3.18
C PHE A 15 -4.12 -5.60 2.62
N LEU A 16 -4.94 -4.77 2.00
CA LEU A 16 -6.12 -5.16 1.25
C LEU A 16 -5.70 -5.52 -0.19
N GLY A 17 -5.11 -6.71 -0.34
CA GLY A 17 -4.66 -7.24 -1.62
C GLY A 17 -3.24 -6.83 -2.00
N LYS A 18 -2.89 -7.09 -3.27
CA LYS A 18 -1.54 -6.85 -3.82
C LYS A 18 -1.43 -5.47 -4.48
N ILE A 19 -0.20 -5.02 -4.70
CA ILE A 19 0.12 -3.82 -5.47
C ILE A 19 -0.52 -3.92 -6.87
N ARG A 20 -1.17 -2.85 -7.30
CA ARG A 20 -1.92 -2.75 -8.56
C ARG A 20 -1.68 -1.39 -9.22
N PRO A 21 -1.89 -1.27 -10.54
CA PRO A 21 -1.86 0.03 -11.22
C PRO A 21 -2.93 0.98 -10.65
N GLY A 22 -2.54 2.22 -10.45
CA GLY A 22 -3.40 3.34 -10.07
C GLY A 22 -3.49 4.39 -11.18
N SER A 23 -4.12 5.51 -10.87
CA SER A 23 -4.26 6.66 -11.78
C SER A 23 -2.90 7.28 -12.10
N ALA A 24 -2.77 7.95 -13.25
CA ALA A 24 -1.55 8.67 -13.65
C ALA A 24 -0.26 7.81 -13.62
N GLY A 25 -0.37 6.51 -13.92
CA GLY A 25 0.78 5.58 -13.94
C GLY A 25 1.33 5.23 -12.56
N THR A 26 0.62 5.55 -11.49
CA THR A 26 1.03 5.19 -10.12
C THR A 26 0.92 3.69 -9.87
N LYS A 27 1.67 3.23 -8.87
CA LYS A 27 1.48 1.92 -8.25
C LYS A 27 0.88 2.12 -6.87
N VAL A 28 -0.22 1.44 -6.59
CA VAL A 28 -0.98 1.62 -5.35
C VAL A 28 -1.27 0.29 -4.67
N THR A 29 -1.40 0.32 -3.34
CA THR A 29 -2.05 -0.73 -2.53
C THR A 29 -2.74 -0.08 -1.34
N PHE A 30 -3.62 -0.82 -0.67
CA PHE A 30 -4.41 -0.29 0.45
C PHE A 30 -4.05 -1.01 1.74
N ILE A 31 -3.92 -0.27 2.83
CA ILE A 31 -3.75 -0.84 4.17
C ILE A 31 -5.13 -1.16 4.73
N HIS A 32 -5.30 -2.38 5.24
CA HIS A 32 -6.55 -2.86 5.81
C HIS A 32 -6.92 -2.02 7.06
N PRO A 33 -8.17 -1.57 7.23
CA PRO A 33 -8.58 -0.70 8.35
C PRO A 33 -8.28 -1.25 9.75
N LYS A 34 -8.22 -2.59 9.91
CA LYS A 34 -7.80 -3.25 11.16
C LYS A 34 -6.40 -2.86 11.62
N SER A 35 -5.51 -2.53 10.69
CA SER A 35 -4.14 -2.11 11.02
C SER A 35 -4.04 -0.61 11.35
N LEU A 36 -5.08 0.19 11.05
CA LEU A 36 -5.08 1.64 11.21
C LEU A 36 -6.36 2.14 11.93
N HIS A 37 -6.83 1.41 12.94
CA HIS A 37 -7.95 1.81 13.81
C HIS A 37 -9.21 2.28 13.07
N GLY A 38 -9.58 1.59 11.99
CA GLY A 38 -10.79 1.88 11.21
C GLY A 38 -10.56 2.76 9.98
N VAL A 39 -9.33 3.22 9.72
CA VAL A 39 -9.00 4.03 8.54
C VAL A 39 -8.50 3.17 7.39
N LEU A 40 -9.14 3.27 6.22
CA LEU A 40 -8.60 2.73 4.97
C LEU A 40 -7.58 3.73 4.41
N ALA A 41 -6.32 3.34 4.31
CA ALA A 41 -5.25 4.19 3.79
C ALA A 41 -4.67 3.63 2.49
N GLU A 42 -4.31 4.52 1.56
CA GLU A 42 -3.64 4.18 0.30
C GLU A 42 -2.14 4.44 0.43
N LEU A 43 -1.33 3.47 0.01
CA LEU A 43 0.09 3.65 -0.23
C LEU A 43 0.31 3.78 -1.73
N CYS A 44 0.85 4.92 -2.15
CA CYS A 44 1.00 5.30 -3.55
C CYS A 44 2.45 5.62 -3.90
N SER A 45 2.92 5.13 -5.04
CA SER A 45 4.22 5.48 -5.62
C SER A 45 4.02 6.01 -7.03
N HIS A 46 4.56 7.20 -7.27
CA HIS A 46 4.63 7.78 -8.60
C HIS A 46 5.68 7.05 -9.45
N PRO A 47 5.51 7.02 -10.79
CA PRO A 47 6.58 6.60 -11.68
C PRO A 47 7.82 7.46 -11.44
N LYS A 48 9.01 6.86 -11.51
CA LYS A 48 10.26 7.62 -11.53
C LYS A 48 10.39 8.26 -12.92
N GLU A 49 10.72 9.54 -12.96
CA GLU A 49 11.04 10.26 -14.20
C GLU A 49 12.16 9.57 -15.01
#